data_AF-A0A7X4J5K8-F1
#
_entry.id   AF-A0A7X4J5K8-F1
#
_cell.length_a   1.000
_cell.length_b   1.000
_cell.length_c   1.000
_cell.angle_alpha   90.00
_cell.angle_beta   90.00
_cell.angle_gamma   90.00
#
_symmetry.space_group_name_H-M   'P 1'
#
loop_
_entity.id
_entity.type
_entity.pdbx_description
1 polymer ?
#
loop_
_entity_poly.entity_id
_entity_poly.type
_entity_poly.pdbx_seq_one_letter_code
_entity_poly.pdbx_strand_id
1 'polypeptide(L)'
;MKTKRSARSTARDLYDSPLWRYRRAYAECLGVPWYILSALHGLLDPDRRIDAYDLALTDLRHEARRAWSARVLAELKRRVPSIRNKQIEVHAGAAYLNHGLEEGLHDAGAAVHRPLARITGVGRQLTWYRERLDANGKAGHHHSPRRSHAGRIAKLIADDFYGGGLDLASRGMAPDQPWLEMPEVKSVNRLTASGADLETGQGSTLLQSVGSVKHVHSLGGTQRAARLFLTFIAAMDRARDATQLWNAGVHLYENHPESFDPRHVAGLEVGALGRVLKAARVSRRHGPDSNAWHRIARSLCSGLDSPVSRVIDAGVGDAGELLRDLKSCDDGGRARFPLLRGPKIGPMWIRMMANPGRSRINRIEVIPVAVDVQVRKATENLGVTATRRLPLRQAKPVIQQAWKDAVSEAGIAGPTGIEGTCAALDPALWFFGKHGCGHCRKADEQVSFGRACDFCVRFR
;
A
#
# COMPACT_ATOMS: atom_id res chain seq x y z
N MET A 1 9.36 21.11 -19.35
CA MET A 1 8.41 20.86 -20.46
C MET A 1 6.99 21.06 -19.96
N LYS A 2 6.22 21.98 -20.56
CA LYS A 2 4.79 22.16 -20.26
C LYS A 2 4.02 21.11 -21.08
N THR A 3 3.66 19.99 -20.47
CA THR A 3 2.92 18.93 -21.15
C THR A 3 1.43 19.13 -20.90
N LYS A 4 0.61 19.14 -21.96
CA LYS A 4 -0.86 19.11 -21.90
C LYS A 4 -1.34 17.80 -22.53
N ARG A 5 -2.49 17.28 -22.10
CA ARG A 5 -3.12 16.11 -22.74
C ARG A 5 -3.68 16.50 -24.11
N SER A 6 -3.70 15.56 -25.05
CA SER A 6 -4.21 15.75 -26.42
C SER A 6 -5.74 15.63 -26.56
N ALA A 7 -6.43 15.15 -25.52
CA ALA A 7 -7.87 14.91 -25.52
C ALA A 7 -8.61 15.82 -24.51
N ARG A 8 -9.89 16.09 -24.75
CA ARG A 8 -10.78 16.87 -23.87
C ARG A 8 -10.78 16.31 -22.45
N SER A 9 -10.41 17.11 -21.47
CA SER A 9 -10.31 16.72 -20.07
C SER A 9 -10.85 17.80 -19.13
N THR A 10 -10.95 17.51 -17.83
CA THR A 10 -11.14 18.56 -16.83
C THR A 10 -9.92 19.49 -16.83
N ALA A 11 -10.10 20.75 -16.44
CA ALA A 11 -9.03 21.74 -16.41
C ALA A 11 -7.87 21.31 -15.49
N ARG A 12 -8.17 20.63 -14.38
CA ARG A 12 -7.16 20.10 -13.45
C ARG A 12 -6.33 18.94 -14.02
N ASP A 13 -6.89 18.20 -14.97
CA ASP A 13 -6.26 17.05 -15.62
C ASP A 13 -5.62 17.41 -16.97
N LEU A 14 -5.87 18.63 -17.48
CA LEU A 14 -5.35 19.07 -18.78
C LEU A 14 -3.83 19.25 -18.76
N TYR A 15 -3.29 19.88 -17.72
CA TYR A 15 -1.85 20.08 -17.55
C TYR A 15 -1.23 18.87 -16.84
N ASP A 16 -0.04 18.44 -17.25
CA ASP A 16 0.59 17.21 -16.71
C ASP A 16 2.10 17.34 -16.43
N SER A 17 2.63 18.57 -16.41
CA SER A 17 4.03 18.78 -16.02
C SER A 17 4.26 18.43 -14.53
N PRO A 18 5.47 17.97 -14.13
CA PRO A 18 5.78 17.71 -12.73
C PRO A 18 5.44 18.87 -11.78
N LEU A 19 5.77 20.11 -12.18
CA LEU A 19 5.48 21.31 -11.40
C LEU A 19 3.98 21.55 -11.23
N TRP A 20 3.18 21.26 -12.28
CA TRP A 20 1.73 21.33 -12.21
C TRP A 20 1.16 20.32 -11.21
N ARG A 21 1.62 19.07 -11.26
CA ARG A 21 1.15 18.01 -10.35
C ARG A 21 1.37 18.40 -8.88
N TYR A 22 2.50 19.01 -8.55
CA TYR A 22 2.78 19.51 -7.20
C TYR A 22 1.98 20.76 -6.82
N ARG A 23 1.80 21.72 -7.74
CA ARG A 23 0.90 22.88 -7.55
C ARG A 23 -0.52 22.45 -7.20
N ARG A 24 -1.04 21.52 -7.99
CA ARG A 24 -2.38 20.96 -7.80
C ARG A 24 -2.47 20.22 -6.47
N ALA A 25 -1.53 19.32 -6.17
CA ALA A 25 -1.53 18.59 -4.91
C ALA A 25 -1.48 19.54 -3.69
N TYR A 26 -0.69 20.61 -3.76
CA TYR A 26 -0.62 21.62 -2.72
C TYR A 26 -1.94 22.38 -2.56
N ALA A 27 -2.53 22.86 -3.65
CA ALA A 27 -3.82 23.54 -3.62
C ALA A 27 -4.95 22.63 -3.08
N GLU A 28 -4.98 21.36 -3.50
CA GLU A 28 -5.94 20.35 -3.01
C GLU A 28 -5.73 20.05 -1.51
N CYS A 29 -4.47 20.02 -1.04
CA CYS A 29 -4.12 19.79 0.36
C CYS A 29 -4.56 20.92 1.29
N LEU A 30 -4.61 22.18 0.81
CA LEU A 30 -5.02 23.32 1.64
C LEU A 30 -6.52 23.32 1.96
N GLY A 31 -7.34 22.55 1.23
CA GLY A 31 -8.79 22.46 1.49
C GLY A 31 -9.57 23.75 1.25
N VAL A 32 -8.97 24.74 0.60
CA VAL A 32 -9.61 26.02 0.25
C VAL A 32 -10.00 26.04 -1.23
N PRO A 33 -10.99 26.86 -1.64
CA PRO A 33 -11.32 27.02 -3.04
C PRO A 33 -10.11 27.45 -3.87
N TRP A 34 -9.87 26.76 -4.98
CA TRP A 34 -8.76 27.05 -5.89
C TRP A 34 -9.23 27.06 -7.33
N TYR A 35 -8.53 27.83 -8.16
CA TYR A 35 -8.85 28.05 -9.57
C TYR A 35 -7.59 27.97 -10.42
N ILE A 36 -7.79 27.77 -11.72
CA ILE A 36 -6.70 27.62 -12.69
C ILE A 36 -6.65 28.85 -13.59
N LEU A 37 -5.50 29.52 -13.62
CA LEU A 37 -5.23 30.58 -14.58
C LEU A 37 -4.81 29.99 -15.93
N SER A 38 -5.71 30.05 -16.90
CA SER A 38 -5.56 29.59 -18.28
C SER A 38 -5.34 30.77 -19.22
N ALA A 39 -4.31 30.70 -20.07
CA ALA A 39 -4.06 31.71 -21.10
C ALA A 39 -5.26 31.93 -22.04
N LEU A 40 -5.90 30.84 -22.49
CA LEU A 40 -7.06 30.93 -23.39
C LEU A 40 -8.33 31.27 -22.61
N HIS A 41 -8.63 30.50 -21.57
CA HIS A 41 -9.95 30.54 -20.94
C HIS A 41 -10.07 31.54 -19.79
N GLY A 42 -8.98 32.10 -19.27
CA GLY A 42 -9.03 33.00 -18.10
C GLY A 42 -9.04 32.20 -16.79
N LEU A 43 -10.08 32.36 -15.98
CA LEU A 43 -10.18 31.69 -14.68
C LEU A 43 -11.03 30.41 -14.81
N LEU A 44 -10.45 29.25 -14.54
CA LEU A 44 -11.15 27.98 -14.66
C LEU A 44 -11.42 27.35 -13.30
N ASP A 45 -12.62 26.79 -13.18
CA ASP A 45 -12.93 25.77 -12.18
C ASP A 45 -12.10 24.50 -12.47
N PRO A 46 -11.49 23.86 -11.46
CA PRO A 46 -10.74 22.63 -11.62
C PRO A 46 -11.48 21.52 -12.38
N ASP A 47 -12.80 21.42 -12.19
CA ASP A 47 -13.63 20.34 -12.76
C ASP A 47 -14.26 20.72 -14.12
N ARG A 48 -14.09 21.97 -14.59
CA ARG A 48 -14.58 22.40 -15.91
C ARG A 48 -13.90 21.61 -17.03
N ARG A 49 -14.69 21.01 -17.92
CA ARG A 49 -14.18 20.29 -19.11
C ARG A 49 -13.81 21.27 -20.21
N ILE A 50 -12.60 21.15 -20.73
CA ILE A 50 -12.06 21.99 -21.80
C ILE A 50 -11.28 21.15 -22.81
N ASP A 51 -11.19 21.65 -24.04
CA ASP A 51 -10.39 21.04 -25.10
C ASP A 51 -8.91 21.42 -24.95
N ALA A 52 -8.04 20.60 -25.54
CA ALA A 52 -6.63 20.91 -25.61
C ALA A 52 -6.41 22.16 -26.48
N TYR A 53 -5.52 23.04 -26.03
CA TYR A 53 -5.20 24.27 -26.74
C TYR A 53 -3.72 24.59 -26.59
N ASP A 54 -3.14 25.26 -27.59
CA ASP A 54 -1.77 25.74 -27.53
C ASP A 54 -1.69 27.27 -27.61
N LEU A 55 -1.77 27.89 -26.44
CA LEU A 55 -1.61 29.32 -26.24
C LEU A 55 -0.89 29.53 -24.91
N ALA A 56 0.18 30.33 -24.91
CA ALA A 56 0.75 30.88 -23.70
C ALA A 56 0.39 32.36 -23.58
N LEU A 57 0.16 32.84 -22.35
CA LEU A 57 -0.17 34.23 -22.11
C LEU A 57 0.96 35.18 -22.56
N THR A 58 2.20 34.68 -22.59
CA THR A 58 3.37 35.36 -23.11
C THR A 58 3.31 35.63 -24.61
N ASP A 59 2.46 34.93 -25.35
CA ASP A 59 2.33 35.09 -26.80
C ASP A 59 1.37 36.25 -27.13
N LEU A 60 0.61 36.72 -26.14
CA LEU A 60 -0.29 37.86 -26.27
C LEU A 60 0.46 39.19 -26.13
N ARG A 61 0.03 40.21 -26.89
CA ARG A 61 0.48 41.61 -26.74
C ARG A 61 0.03 42.20 -25.40
N HIS A 62 0.68 43.28 -24.97
CA HIS A 62 0.44 43.92 -23.68
C HIS A 62 -1.04 44.27 -23.42
N GLU A 63 -1.73 44.84 -24.42
CA GLU A 63 -3.15 45.18 -24.34
C GLU A 63 -4.04 43.94 -24.14
N ALA A 64 -3.79 42.87 -24.89
CA ALA A 64 -4.51 41.61 -24.77
C ALA A 64 -4.28 40.94 -23.40
N ARG A 65 -3.09 41.09 -22.80
CA ARG A 65 -2.85 40.63 -21.42
C ARG A 65 -3.62 41.45 -20.38
N ARG A 66 -3.72 42.78 -20.54
CA ARG A 66 -4.56 43.62 -19.67
C ARG A 66 -6.04 43.26 -19.78
N ALA A 67 -6.55 43.07 -20.99
CA ALA A 67 -7.93 42.62 -21.21
C ALA A 67 -8.17 41.22 -20.62
N TRP A 68 -7.19 40.32 -20.73
CA TRP A 68 -7.23 39.02 -20.05
C TRP A 68 -7.32 39.16 -18.53
N SER A 69 -6.50 40.04 -17.91
CA SER A 69 -6.53 40.29 -16.46
C SER A 69 -7.88 40.82 -15.99
N ALA A 70 -8.45 41.81 -16.71
CA ALA A 70 -9.76 42.37 -16.40
C ALA A 70 -10.87 41.30 -16.46
N ARG A 71 -10.81 40.41 -17.46
CA ARG A 71 -11.75 39.28 -17.59
C ARG A 71 -11.62 38.27 -16.45
N VAL A 72 -10.39 37.97 -16.01
CA VAL A 72 -10.13 37.11 -14.85
C VAL A 72 -10.70 37.71 -13.57
N LEU A 73 -10.49 39.01 -13.34
CA LEU A 73 -11.04 39.72 -12.16
C LEU A 73 -12.57 39.70 -12.16
N ALA A 74 -13.20 39.98 -13.30
CA ALA A 74 -14.64 39.91 -13.44
C ALA A 74 -15.19 38.49 -13.17
N GLU A 75 -14.50 37.46 -13.66
CA GLU A 75 -14.88 36.08 -13.40
C GLU A 75 -14.67 35.67 -11.94
N LEU A 76 -13.58 36.11 -11.32
CA LEU A 76 -13.31 35.89 -9.91
C LEU A 76 -14.42 36.52 -9.05
N LYS A 77 -14.81 37.77 -9.33
CA LYS A 77 -15.89 38.47 -8.62
C LYS A 77 -17.23 37.75 -8.75
N ARG A 78 -17.54 37.15 -9.90
CA ARG A 78 -18.76 36.33 -10.08
C ARG A 78 -18.74 35.06 -9.24
N ARG A 79 -17.59 34.41 -9.09
CA ARG A 79 -17.44 33.13 -8.37
C ARG A 79 -17.25 33.32 -6.87
N VAL A 80 -16.57 34.38 -6.48
CA VAL A 80 -16.25 34.74 -5.11
C VAL A 80 -16.74 36.17 -4.89
N PRO A 81 -18.00 36.34 -4.42
CA PRO A 81 -18.66 37.65 -4.38
C PRO A 81 -17.89 38.74 -3.61
N SER A 82 -17.08 38.34 -2.63
CA SER A 82 -16.16 39.25 -1.94
C SER A 82 -14.82 38.58 -1.64
N ILE A 83 -13.75 39.30 -1.99
CA ILE A 83 -12.35 38.98 -1.69
C ILE A 83 -11.69 39.99 -0.74
N ARG A 84 -12.44 40.99 -0.26
CA ARG A 84 -11.94 41.96 0.72
C ARG A 84 -11.47 41.25 1.99
N ASN A 85 -10.31 41.64 2.50
CA ASN A 85 -9.63 41.07 3.67
C ASN A 85 -9.30 39.57 3.53
N LYS A 86 -9.30 39.02 2.32
CA LYS A 86 -8.87 37.64 2.07
C LYS A 86 -7.43 37.60 1.59
N GLN A 87 -6.73 36.54 1.95
CA GLN A 87 -5.44 36.21 1.38
C GLN A 87 -5.63 35.36 0.13
N ILE A 88 -5.07 35.81 -0.99
CA ILE A 88 -5.08 35.08 -2.27
C ILE A 88 -3.65 34.64 -2.56
N GLU A 89 -3.43 33.33 -2.49
CA GLU A 89 -2.14 32.74 -2.82
C GLU A 89 -2.07 32.37 -4.31
N VAL A 90 -1.06 32.89 -5.02
CA VAL A 90 -0.90 32.68 -6.46
C VAL A 90 0.39 31.95 -6.77
N HIS A 91 0.25 30.79 -7.39
CA HIS A 91 1.37 29.95 -7.84
C HIS A 91 1.67 30.05 -9.34
N ALA A 92 0.88 30.84 -10.10
CA ALA A 92 1.16 31.10 -11.51
C ALA A 92 2.44 31.95 -11.67
N GLY A 93 3.07 31.86 -12.85
CA GLY A 93 4.27 32.65 -13.14
C GLY A 93 3.94 34.15 -13.24
N ALA A 94 4.94 35.01 -13.01
CA ALA A 94 4.76 36.46 -12.94
C ALA A 94 4.06 37.08 -14.15
N ALA A 95 4.26 36.52 -15.35
CA ALA A 95 3.58 36.95 -16.57
C ALA A 95 2.04 36.92 -16.48
N TYR A 96 1.45 36.13 -15.57
CA TYR A 96 0.01 36.07 -15.34
C TYR A 96 -0.50 37.13 -14.35
N LEU A 97 0.38 37.81 -13.61
CA LEU A 97 0.00 38.78 -12.57
C LEU A 97 0.33 40.22 -12.97
N ASN A 98 1.48 40.41 -13.62
CA ASN A 98 2.11 41.72 -13.83
C ASN A 98 1.43 42.61 -14.89
N HIS A 99 0.21 42.28 -15.35
CA HIS A 99 -0.53 43.05 -16.36
C HIS A 99 -1.92 43.46 -15.82
N GLY A 100 -1.98 43.93 -14.58
CA GLY A 100 -3.19 44.46 -13.94
C GLY A 100 -4.00 43.46 -13.10
N LEU A 101 -3.62 42.18 -13.06
CA LEU A 101 -4.32 41.21 -12.20
C LEU A 101 -3.97 41.41 -10.72
N GLU A 102 -2.69 41.57 -10.37
CA GLU A 102 -2.27 41.77 -8.98
C GLU A 102 -2.79 43.09 -8.40
N GLU A 103 -2.69 44.17 -9.16
CA GLU A 103 -3.26 45.48 -8.83
C GLU A 103 -4.78 45.39 -8.59
N GLY A 104 -5.54 44.80 -9.52
CA GLY A 104 -6.99 44.66 -9.35
C GLY A 104 -7.42 43.75 -8.20
N LEU A 105 -6.58 42.80 -7.76
CA LEU A 105 -6.83 42.03 -6.53
C LEU A 105 -6.62 42.90 -5.29
N HIS A 106 -5.58 43.75 -5.28
CA HIS A 106 -5.33 44.70 -4.20
C HIS A 106 -6.42 45.78 -4.10
N ASP A 107 -6.86 46.33 -5.23
CA ASP A 107 -7.95 47.32 -5.28
C ASP A 107 -9.27 46.75 -4.75
N ALA A 108 -9.49 45.45 -4.96
CA ALA A 108 -10.63 44.72 -4.40
C ALA A 108 -10.48 44.39 -2.90
N GLY A 109 -9.37 44.80 -2.27
CA GLY A 109 -9.07 44.64 -0.84
C GLY A 109 -8.49 43.29 -0.47
N ALA A 110 -7.92 42.52 -1.40
CA ALA A 110 -7.28 41.25 -1.11
C ALA A 110 -5.76 41.42 -0.85
N ALA A 111 -5.21 40.58 0.01
CA ALA A 111 -3.77 40.43 0.19
C ALA A 111 -3.24 39.34 -0.76
N VAL A 112 -2.38 39.71 -1.71
CA VAL A 112 -1.81 38.76 -2.68
C VAL A 112 -0.51 38.17 -2.13
N HIS A 113 -0.45 36.83 -2.01
CA HIS A 113 0.74 36.11 -1.57
C HIS A 113 1.33 35.28 -2.73
N ARG A 114 2.63 35.42 -2.97
CA ARG A 114 3.35 34.76 -4.08
C ARG A 114 4.52 33.95 -3.54
N PRO A 115 4.28 32.75 -3.00
CA PRO A 115 5.28 31.99 -2.25
C PRO A 115 6.53 31.62 -3.05
N LEU A 116 6.37 31.48 -4.36
CA LEU A 116 7.45 31.08 -5.27
C LEU A 116 8.13 32.27 -5.95
N ALA A 117 7.74 33.52 -5.66
CA ALA A 117 8.27 34.70 -6.36
C ALA A 117 9.79 34.83 -6.26
N ARG A 118 10.38 34.39 -5.14
CA ARG A 118 11.83 34.44 -4.88
C ARG A 118 12.55 33.11 -5.19
N ILE A 119 11.86 32.09 -5.68
CA ILE A 119 12.42 30.76 -5.92
C ILE A 119 12.65 30.55 -7.41
N THR A 120 13.91 30.69 -7.82
CA THR A 120 14.36 30.45 -9.19
C THR A 120 14.65 28.96 -9.42
N GLY A 121 14.29 28.47 -10.61
CA GLY A 121 14.50 27.08 -11.03
C GLY A 121 13.38 26.12 -10.62
N VAL A 122 12.96 25.28 -11.58
CA VAL A 122 11.86 24.31 -11.38
C VAL A 122 12.19 23.30 -10.27
N GLY A 123 13.45 22.86 -10.16
CA GLY A 123 13.88 21.91 -9.12
C GLY A 123 13.66 22.43 -7.70
N ARG A 124 14.03 23.68 -7.42
CA ARG A 124 13.84 24.30 -6.09
C ARG A 124 12.36 24.53 -5.76
N GLN A 125 11.55 24.89 -6.76
CA GLN A 125 10.10 24.98 -6.58
C GLN A 125 9.48 23.61 -6.26
N LEU A 126 9.95 22.53 -6.88
CA LEU A 126 9.50 21.16 -6.56
C LEU A 126 9.87 20.78 -5.11
N THR A 127 11.07 21.12 -4.65
CA THR A 127 11.49 20.90 -3.25
C THR A 127 10.58 21.65 -2.28
N TRP A 128 10.30 22.93 -2.53
CA TRP A 128 9.41 23.75 -1.72
C TRP A 128 8.01 23.12 -1.55
N TYR A 129 7.46 22.54 -2.63
CA TYR A 129 6.17 21.85 -2.56
C TYR A 129 6.24 20.54 -1.77
N ARG A 130 7.31 19.75 -1.93
CA ARG A 130 7.49 18.51 -1.17
C ARG A 130 7.56 18.79 0.32
N GLU A 131 8.41 19.74 0.72
CA GLU A 131 8.55 20.13 2.13
C GLU A 131 7.23 20.56 2.75
N ARG A 132 6.39 21.29 2.01
CA ARG A 132 5.08 21.75 2.51
C ARG A 132 4.00 20.68 2.50
N LEU A 133 4.01 19.77 1.54
CA LEU A 133 3.12 18.61 1.54
C LEU A 133 3.51 17.65 2.68
N ASP A 134 4.81 17.50 2.95
CA ASP A 134 5.32 16.74 4.08
C ASP A 134 5.03 17.44 5.42
N ALA A 135 5.16 18.77 5.47
CA ALA A 135 4.86 19.58 6.65
C ALA A 135 3.36 19.68 6.95
N ASN A 136 2.48 19.81 5.94
CA ASN A 136 1.02 19.72 6.14
C ASN A 136 0.60 18.30 6.53
N GLY A 137 1.30 17.27 6.03
CA GLY A 137 1.17 15.90 6.51
C GLY A 137 1.51 15.75 8.00
N LYS A 138 2.38 16.62 8.54
CA LYS A 138 2.76 16.69 9.97
C LYS A 138 1.92 17.69 10.78
N ALA A 139 1.45 18.79 10.19
CA ALA A 139 0.67 19.85 10.85
C ALA A 139 -0.83 19.54 10.94
N GLY A 140 -1.34 18.62 10.11
CA GLY A 140 -2.67 18.01 10.28
C GLY A 140 -2.81 17.11 11.53
N HIS A 141 -1.81 17.08 12.41
CA HIS A 141 -1.84 16.33 13.69
C HIS A 141 -2.30 17.17 14.90
N HIS A 142 -2.74 18.42 14.73
CA HIS A 142 -3.49 19.12 15.78
C HIS A 142 -5.00 18.85 15.64
N HIS A 143 -5.41 17.78 16.31
CA HIS A 143 -6.78 17.39 16.59
C HIS A 143 -7.58 18.53 17.26
N SER A 144 -8.66 18.96 16.62
CA SER A 144 -9.88 19.34 17.36
C SER A 144 -10.80 18.11 17.37
N PRO A 145 -11.41 17.73 18.51
CA PRO A 145 -11.90 16.37 18.74
C PRO A 145 -13.26 16.13 18.08
N ARG A 146 -13.26 15.83 16.78
CA ARG A 146 -14.18 14.82 16.25
C ARG A 146 -13.45 13.51 16.31
N ARG A 147 -13.71 12.69 17.34
CA ARG A 147 -13.12 11.35 17.49
C ARG A 147 -13.22 10.63 16.14
N SER A 148 -12.08 10.34 15.53
CA SER A 148 -12.04 9.44 14.39
C SER A 148 -12.64 8.12 14.88
N HIS A 149 -13.65 7.58 14.19
CA HIS A 149 -14.16 6.25 14.52
C HIS A 149 -13.14 5.16 14.12
N ALA A 150 -12.03 5.53 13.47
CA ALA A 150 -11.07 4.60 12.90
C ALA A 150 -10.44 3.71 13.97
N GLY A 151 -10.06 4.25 15.14
CA GLY A 151 -9.56 3.43 16.25
C GLY A 151 -10.57 2.40 16.74
N ARG A 152 -11.84 2.81 16.91
CA ARG A 152 -12.93 1.90 17.28
C ARG A 152 -13.17 0.83 16.20
N ILE A 153 -13.17 1.22 14.93
CA ILE A 153 -13.33 0.30 13.79
C ILE A 153 -12.17 -0.71 13.76
N ALA A 154 -10.93 -0.25 13.93
CA ALA A 154 -9.75 -1.12 13.96
C ALA A 154 -9.86 -2.16 15.07
N LYS A 155 -10.27 -1.74 16.28
CA LYS A 155 -10.50 -2.62 17.41
C LYS A 155 -11.60 -3.65 17.13
N LEU A 156 -12.76 -3.24 16.61
CA LEU A 156 -13.85 -4.15 16.30
C LEU A 156 -13.45 -5.19 15.25
N ILE A 157 -12.76 -4.77 14.17
CA ILE A 157 -12.28 -5.69 13.13
C ILE A 157 -11.30 -6.72 13.71
N ALA A 158 -10.33 -6.27 14.51
CA ALA A 158 -9.34 -7.15 15.10
C ALA A 158 -9.96 -8.11 16.12
N ASP A 159 -10.78 -7.59 17.05
CA ASP A 159 -11.43 -8.39 18.08
C ASP A 159 -12.36 -9.45 17.47
N ASP A 160 -13.16 -9.11 16.44
CA ASP A 160 -14.02 -10.07 15.76
C ASP A 160 -13.20 -11.13 15.01
N PHE A 161 -12.14 -10.70 14.32
CA PHE A 161 -11.32 -11.60 13.50
C PHE A 161 -10.49 -12.59 14.34
N TYR A 162 -9.89 -12.13 15.43
CA TYR A 162 -9.07 -12.96 16.31
C TYR A 162 -9.89 -13.68 17.38
N GLY A 163 -11.03 -13.12 17.79
CA GLY A 163 -11.89 -13.65 18.86
C GLY A 163 -13.07 -14.49 18.37
N GLY A 164 -13.21 -14.76 17.07
CA GLY A 164 -14.30 -15.57 16.53
C GLY A 164 -15.66 -14.85 16.49
N GLY A 165 -15.66 -13.52 16.45
CA GLY A 165 -16.87 -12.69 16.42
C GLY A 165 -17.45 -12.44 15.01
N LEU A 166 -16.96 -13.13 13.98
CA LEU A 166 -17.42 -12.96 12.59
C LEU A 166 -18.55 -13.93 12.25
N ASP A 167 -19.58 -13.44 11.56
CA ASP A 167 -20.61 -14.28 10.96
C ASP A 167 -20.11 -14.90 9.65
N LEU A 168 -19.70 -16.16 9.74
CA LEU A 168 -19.16 -16.97 8.64
C LEU A 168 -20.14 -17.99 8.08
N ALA A 169 -21.31 -18.20 8.69
CA ALA A 169 -22.23 -19.29 8.36
C ALA A 169 -22.66 -19.25 6.89
N SER A 170 -22.99 -18.07 6.39
CA SER A 170 -23.39 -17.83 5.00
C SER A 170 -22.21 -17.70 4.02
N ARG A 171 -20.99 -18.06 4.43
CA ARG A 171 -19.76 -17.91 3.64
C ARG A 171 -19.05 -19.25 3.38
N GLY A 172 -19.61 -20.37 3.85
CA GLY A 172 -19.07 -21.71 3.62
C GLY A 172 -17.69 -21.94 4.26
N MET A 173 -17.41 -21.23 5.36
CA MET A 173 -16.16 -21.28 6.11
C MET A 173 -16.42 -21.76 7.54
N ALA A 174 -15.45 -22.45 8.14
CA ALA A 174 -15.52 -22.83 9.54
C ALA A 174 -15.64 -21.56 10.41
N PRO A 175 -16.69 -21.44 11.25
CA PRO A 175 -16.99 -20.18 11.92
C PRO A 175 -15.99 -19.79 13.01
N ASP A 176 -15.27 -20.75 13.56
CA ASP A 176 -14.81 -20.61 14.94
C ASP A 176 -13.43 -19.94 15.06
N GLN A 177 -12.62 -19.92 13.99
CA GLN A 177 -11.23 -19.42 14.04
C GLN A 177 -10.75 -18.77 12.72
N PRO A 178 -11.22 -17.55 12.37
CA PRO A 178 -10.87 -16.86 11.12
C PRO A 178 -9.35 -16.70 10.89
N TRP A 179 -8.60 -16.44 11.96
CA TRP A 179 -7.14 -16.35 11.91
C TRP A 179 -6.47 -17.68 11.52
N LEU A 180 -6.92 -18.82 12.05
CA LEU A 180 -6.33 -20.11 11.72
C LEU A 180 -6.65 -20.56 10.30
N GLU A 181 -7.74 -20.04 9.72
CA GLU A 181 -8.10 -20.25 8.32
C GLU A 181 -7.35 -19.33 7.33
N MET A 182 -6.49 -18.43 7.82
CA MET A 182 -5.59 -17.69 6.94
C MET A 182 -4.66 -18.66 6.20
N PRO A 183 -4.52 -18.56 4.87
CA PRO A 183 -3.79 -19.54 4.07
C PRO A 183 -2.36 -19.80 4.57
N GLU A 184 -1.64 -18.74 4.96
CA GLU A 184 -0.29 -18.84 5.49
C GLU A 184 -0.22 -19.52 6.87
N VAL A 185 -1.20 -19.27 7.74
CA VAL A 185 -1.27 -19.81 9.10
C VAL A 185 -1.60 -21.29 9.04
N LYS A 186 -2.64 -21.64 8.29
CA LYS A 186 -3.05 -23.03 8.04
C LYS A 186 -1.91 -23.87 7.46
N SER A 187 -1.19 -23.30 6.50
CA SER A 187 -0.04 -23.97 5.89
C SER A 187 1.06 -24.25 6.92
N VAL A 188 1.48 -23.23 7.68
CA VAL A 188 2.55 -23.38 8.68
C VAL A 188 2.14 -24.31 9.83
N ASN A 189 0.88 -24.27 10.27
CA ASN A 189 0.38 -25.21 11.28
C ASN A 189 0.44 -26.66 10.78
N ARG A 190 0.08 -26.92 9.52
CA ARG A 190 0.20 -28.26 8.92
C ARG A 190 1.65 -28.73 8.82
N LEU A 191 2.55 -27.84 8.41
CA LEU A 191 3.99 -28.15 8.32
C LEU A 191 4.60 -28.42 9.71
N THR A 192 4.22 -27.65 10.72
CA THR A 192 4.80 -27.76 12.08
C THR A 192 4.21 -28.92 12.88
N ALA A 193 2.91 -29.24 12.72
CA ALA A 193 2.32 -30.45 13.29
C ALA A 193 3.01 -31.72 12.75
N SER A 194 3.19 -31.78 11.43
CA SER A 194 3.92 -32.88 10.78
C SER A 194 5.38 -32.99 11.26
N GLY A 195 6.02 -31.89 11.69
CA GLY A 195 7.39 -31.88 12.23
C GLY A 195 7.48 -32.27 13.71
N ALA A 196 6.52 -31.83 14.54
CA ALA A 196 6.47 -32.16 15.96
C ALA A 196 6.18 -33.65 16.22
N ASP A 197 5.33 -34.28 15.39
CA ASP A 197 5.06 -35.71 15.45
C ASP A 197 6.31 -36.56 15.11
N LEU A 198 7.20 -36.02 14.26
CA LEU A 198 8.47 -36.64 13.88
C LEU A 198 9.56 -36.47 14.95
N GLU A 199 9.60 -35.32 15.64
CA GLU A 199 10.54 -35.04 16.72
C GLU A 199 10.18 -35.78 18.03
N THR A 200 8.90 -36.10 18.26
CA THR A 200 8.41 -36.76 19.48
C THR A 200 8.17 -38.28 19.34
N GLY A 201 8.27 -38.83 18.13
CA GLY A 201 8.16 -40.27 17.88
C GLY A 201 6.75 -40.88 18.15
N GLN A 202 5.71 -40.06 18.25
CA GLN A 202 4.36 -40.49 18.66
C GLN A 202 3.34 -40.66 17.50
N GLY A 203 3.76 -40.62 16.24
CA GLY A 203 2.86 -40.76 15.08
C GLY A 203 2.50 -42.21 14.71
N SER A 204 1.27 -42.63 15.03
CA SER A 204 0.65 -43.87 14.54
C SER A 204 0.12 -43.73 13.10
N THR A 205 0.68 -44.54 12.20
CA THR A 205 0.06 -45.18 11.01
C THR A 205 -0.67 -44.31 9.97
N LEU A 206 0.10 -43.76 9.01
CA LEU A 206 -0.06 -43.88 7.54
C LEU A 206 0.79 -42.80 6.85
N LEU A 207 1.84 -43.23 6.11
CA LEU A 207 2.66 -42.41 5.20
C LEU A 207 3.60 -41.33 5.79
N GLN A 208 4.43 -41.67 6.80
CA GLN A 208 5.61 -40.87 7.11
C GLN A 208 6.87 -41.60 6.62
N SER A 209 7.31 -41.28 5.41
CA SER A 209 8.54 -41.86 4.85
C SER A 209 9.76 -41.29 5.58
N VAL A 210 10.78 -42.12 5.82
CA VAL A 210 12.10 -41.73 6.35
C VAL A 210 12.71 -40.53 5.59
N GLY A 211 12.29 -40.29 4.35
CA GLY A 211 12.65 -39.13 3.55
C GLY A 211 12.18 -37.80 4.14
N SER A 212 10.98 -37.72 4.71
CA SER A 212 10.41 -36.46 5.22
C SER A 212 11.14 -35.95 6.47
N VAL A 213 11.52 -36.87 7.39
CA VAL A 213 12.32 -36.56 8.59
C VAL A 213 13.70 -36.02 8.22
N LYS A 214 14.39 -36.68 7.29
CA LYS A 214 15.72 -36.26 6.82
C LYS A 214 15.70 -34.85 6.23
N HIS A 215 14.61 -34.48 5.54
CA HIS A 215 14.48 -33.14 4.95
C HIS A 215 14.16 -32.04 5.97
N VAL A 216 13.35 -32.31 7.00
CA VAL A 216 13.13 -31.32 8.08
C VAL A 216 14.45 -31.05 8.82
N HIS A 217 15.25 -32.08 9.08
CA HIS A 217 16.59 -31.93 9.63
C HIS A 217 17.55 -31.21 8.67
N SER A 218 17.54 -31.53 7.36
CA SER A 218 18.40 -30.83 6.38
C SER A 218 18.03 -29.36 6.21
N LEU A 219 16.76 -29.02 6.42
CA LEU A 219 16.27 -27.64 6.48
C LEU A 219 16.58 -26.95 7.83
N GLY A 220 17.30 -27.59 8.75
CA GLY A 220 17.74 -26.98 10.01
C GLY A 220 16.66 -26.86 11.07
N GLY A 221 15.66 -27.75 11.03
CA GLY A 221 14.60 -27.85 12.02
C GLY A 221 13.28 -27.22 11.59
N THR A 222 12.21 -27.62 12.28
CA THR A 222 10.81 -27.32 11.92
C THR A 222 10.52 -25.81 11.76
N GLN A 223 11.11 -24.95 12.60
CA GLN A 223 10.90 -23.50 12.53
C GLN A 223 11.62 -22.84 11.34
N ARG A 224 12.86 -23.27 11.02
CA ARG A 224 13.59 -22.76 9.86
C ARG A 224 12.91 -23.17 8.56
N ALA A 225 12.43 -24.42 8.48
CA ALA A 225 11.65 -24.92 7.36
C ALA A 225 10.38 -24.08 7.13
N ALA A 226 9.64 -23.77 8.19
CA ALA A 226 8.46 -22.89 8.09
C ALA A 226 8.80 -21.49 7.52
N ARG A 227 9.93 -20.90 7.94
CA ARG A 227 10.36 -19.58 7.45
C ARG A 227 10.84 -19.62 6.00
N LEU A 228 11.51 -20.68 5.57
CA LEU A 228 11.85 -20.90 4.17
C LEU A 228 10.61 -21.07 3.30
N PHE A 229 9.65 -21.90 3.76
CA PHE A 229 8.36 -22.07 3.12
C PHE A 229 7.63 -20.73 2.92
N LEU A 230 7.44 -19.98 4.00
CA LEU A 230 6.83 -18.65 3.97
C LEU A 230 7.55 -17.71 3.00
N THR A 231 8.88 -17.75 2.96
CA THR A 231 9.70 -16.90 2.08
C THR A 231 9.46 -17.18 0.61
N PHE A 232 9.55 -18.45 0.20
CA PHE A 232 9.38 -18.79 -1.21
C PHE A 232 7.94 -18.66 -1.69
N ILE A 233 6.95 -19.08 -0.88
CA ILE A 233 5.54 -18.97 -1.26
C ILE A 233 5.08 -17.51 -1.30
N ALA A 234 5.49 -16.67 -0.34
CA ALA A 234 5.16 -15.24 -0.37
C ALA A 234 5.67 -14.53 -1.64
N ALA A 235 6.85 -14.92 -2.14
CA ALA A 235 7.39 -14.37 -3.38
C ALA A 235 6.49 -14.66 -4.60
N MET A 236 5.72 -15.75 -4.56
CA MET A 236 4.78 -16.16 -5.61
C MET A 236 3.37 -15.59 -5.44
N ASP A 237 3.07 -14.94 -4.30
CA ASP A 237 1.72 -14.49 -3.93
C ASP A 237 1.30 -13.18 -4.61
N ARG A 238 1.16 -13.24 -5.95
CA ARG A 238 0.85 -12.07 -6.76
C ARG A 238 -0.14 -12.40 -7.87
N ALA A 239 -1.16 -11.56 -8.00
CA ALA A 239 -2.15 -11.59 -9.09
C ALA A 239 -2.80 -12.98 -9.30
N ARG A 240 -3.08 -13.69 -8.21
CA ARG A 240 -3.76 -14.99 -8.20
C ARG A 240 -4.56 -15.16 -6.91
N ASP A 241 -5.31 -16.26 -6.82
CA ASP A 241 -5.93 -16.66 -5.57
C ASP A 241 -4.86 -17.17 -4.59
N ALA A 242 -4.80 -16.53 -3.42
CA ALA A 242 -3.83 -16.86 -2.38
C ALA A 242 -4.08 -18.27 -1.84
N THR A 243 -5.32 -18.63 -1.51
CA THR A 243 -5.66 -19.95 -0.95
C THR A 243 -5.17 -21.09 -1.84
N GLN A 244 -5.40 -20.99 -3.16
CA GLN A 244 -4.88 -21.97 -4.12
C GLN A 244 -3.35 -22.04 -4.16
N LEU A 245 -2.67 -20.89 -4.08
CA LEU A 245 -1.19 -20.86 -4.06
C LEU A 245 -0.64 -21.53 -2.81
N TRP A 246 -1.14 -21.17 -1.63
CA TRP A 246 -0.64 -21.68 -0.37
C TRP A 246 -0.88 -23.19 -0.24
N ASN A 247 -2.05 -23.69 -0.67
CA ASN A 247 -2.32 -25.13 -0.75
C ASN A 247 -1.37 -25.86 -1.73
N ALA A 248 -1.12 -25.27 -2.91
CA ALA A 248 -0.13 -25.79 -3.86
C ALA A 248 1.29 -25.78 -3.28
N GLY A 249 1.62 -24.78 -2.46
CA GLY A 249 2.87 -24.69 -1.73
C GLY A 249 3.03 -25.83 -0.74
N VAL A 250 2.00 -26.11 0.08
CA VAL A 250 2.00 -27.24 1.03
C VAL A 250 2.22 -28.56 0.28
N HIS A 251 1.49 -28.78 -0.81
CA HIS A 251 1.68 -29.98 -1.64
C HIS A 251 3.10 -30.06 -2.22
N LEU A 252 3.68 -28.94 -2.68
CA LEU A 252 5.07 -28.91 -3.12
C LEU A 252 6.02 -29.27 -1.97
N TYR A 253 5.78 -28.76 -0.77
CA TYR A 253 6.63 -29.03 0.40
C TYR A 253 6.57 -30.50 0.83
N GLU A 254 5.38 -31.11 0.81
CA GLU A 254 5.19 -32.51 1.18
C GLU A 254 5.84 -33.49 0.20
N ASN A 255 5.84 -33.16 -1.09
CA ASN A 255 6.35 -34.05 -2.15
C ASN A 255 7.78 -33.74 -2.60
N HIS A 256 8.20 -32.48 -2.49
CA HIS A 256 9.50 -31.96 -2.95
C HIS A 256 10.10 -30.95 -1.96
N PRO A 257 10.31 -31.33 -0.68
CA PRO A 257 10.84 -30.42 0.34
C PRO A 257 12.21 -29.82 -0.02
N GLU A 258 13.02 -30.52 -0.83
CA GLU A 258 14.30 -30.04 -1.37
C GLU A 258 14.15 -28.76 -2.22
N SER A 259 12.96 -28.52 -2.79
CA SER A 259 12.66 -27.28 -3.54
C SER A 259 12.63 -26.03 -2.67
N PHE A 260 12.64 -26.19 -1.34
CA PHE A 260 12.71 -25.10 -0.36
C PHE A 260 14.07 -24.99 0.32
N ASP A 261 15.00 -25.91 0.09
CA ASP A 261 16.37 -25.80 0.57
C ASP A 261 17.17 -24.86 -0.34
N PRO A 262 17.62 -23.69 0.15
CA PRO A 262 18.40 -22.76 -0.67
C PRO A 262 19.64 -23.40 -1.31
N ARG A 263 20.32 -24.33 -0.63
CA ARG A 263 21.54 -24.96 -1.14
C ARG A 263 21.24 -25.90 -2.30
N HIS A 264 20.21 -26.73 -2.15
CA HIS A 264 19.74 -27.60 -3.23
C HIS A 264 19.30 -26.76 -4.44
N VAL A 265 18.44 -25.77 -4.22
CA VAL A 265 17.91 -24.92 -5.29
C VAL A 265 19.02 -24.14 -5.99
N ALA A 266 20.01 -23.62 -5.27
CA ALA A 266 21.13 -22.87 -5.86
C ALA A 266 22.03 -23.72 -6.78
N GLY A 267 22.01 -25.05 -6.62
CA GLY A 267 22.70 -26.00 -7.49
C GLY A 267 21.86 -26.51 -8.67
N LEU A 268 20.57 -26.15 -8.75
CA LEU A 268 19.69 -26.59 -9.84
C LEU A 268 19.73 -25.64 -11.04
N GLU A 269 19.61 -26.22 -12.23
CA GLU A 269 19.27 -25.46 -13.43
C GLU A 269 17.88 -24.80 -13.28
N VAL A 270 17.78 -23.51 -13.62
CA VAL A 270 16.53 -22.74 -13.48
C VAL A 270 15.37 -23.38 -14.25
N GLY A 271 15.65 -23.99 -15.40
CA GLY A 271 14.67 -24.73 -16.19
C GLY A 271 14.16 -26.01 -15.50
N ALA A 272 15.02 -26.71 -14.76
CA ALA A 272 14.63 -27.88 -13.99
C ALA A 272 13.74 -27.49 -12.81
N LEU A 273 14.14 -26.47 -12.04
CA LEU A 273 13.31 -25.87 -11.00
C LEU A 273 11.95 -25.43 -11.55
N GLY A 274 11.93 -24.79 -12.71
CA GLY A 274 10.69 -24.33 -13.33
C GLY A 274 9.72 -25.45 -13.70
N ARG A 275 10.21 -26.64 -14.08
CA ARG A 275 9.34 -27.81 -14.30
C ARG A 275 8.69 -28.27 -13.00
N VAL A 276 9.44 -28.34 -11.91
CA VAL A 276 8.91 -28.71 -10.58
C VAL A 276 7.87 -27.70 -10.11
N LEU A 277 8.18 -26.41 -10.13
CA LEU A 277 7.26 -25.34 -9.71
C LEU A 277 5.99 -25.27 -10.57
N LYS A 278 6.10 -25.58 -11.87
CA LYS A 278 4.95 -25.67 -12.79
C LYS A 278 4.09 -26.89 -12.48
N ALA A 279 4.69 -28.07 -12.31
CA ALA A 279 3.96 -29.31 -12.01
C ALA A 279 3.17 -29.18 -10.71
N ALA A 280 3.77 -28.57 -9.68
CA ALA A 280 3.10 -28.28 -8.41
C ALA A 280 2.11 -27.10 -8.46
N ARG A 281 1.92 -26.44 -9.61
CA ARG A 281 1.02 -25.27 -9.79
C ARG A 281 1.37 -24.04 -8.92
N VAL A 282 2.57 -24.01 -8.37
CA VAL A 282 3.12 -22.87 -7.61
C VAL A 282 3.50 -21.73 -8.57
N SER A 283 4.05 -22.05 -9.74
CA SER A 283 4.39 -21.04 -10.75
C SER A 283 3.25 -20.77 -11.74
N ARG A 284 3.01 -19.48 -12.05
CA ARG A 284 2.10 -19.01 -13.12
C ARG A 284 2.85 -18.34 -14.26
N ARG A 285 3.93 -17.63 -13.95
CA ARG A 285 4.83 -17.00 -14.93
C ARG A 285 6.15 -17.75 -14.86
N HIS A 286 6.20 -18.91 -15.49
CA HIS A 286 7.26 -19.92 -15.33
C HIS A 286 8.68 -19.37 -15.39
N GLY A 287 9.02 -18.55 -16.39
CA GLY A 287 10.34 -17.91 -16.46
C GLY A 287 10.61 -16.98 -15.27
N PRO A 288 9.86 -15.88 -15.11
CA PRO A 288 10.06 -14.93 -14.01
C PRO A 288 10.01 -15.56 -12.60
N ASP A 289 9.08 -16.48 -12.36
CA ASP A 289 8.89 -17.11 -11.05
C ASP A 289 10.09 -18.01 -10.70
N SER A 290 10.53 -18.86 -11.63
CA SER A 290 11.66 -19.77 -11.40
C SER A 290 12.97 -19.02 -11.24
N ASN A 291 13.17 -17.95 -12.03
CA ASN A 291 14.33 -17.07 -11.86
C ASN A 291 14.31 -16.39 -10.49
N ALA A 292 13.15 -15.88 -10.05
CA ALA A 292 13.03 -15.25 -8.74
C ALA A 292 13.29 -16.23 -7.59
N TRP A 293 12.70 -17.43 -7.66
CA TRP A 293 12.90 -18.50 -6.68
C TRP A 293 14.38 -18.90 -6.58
N HIS A 294 15.01 -19.23 -7.71
CA HIS A 294 16.43 -19.56 -7.77
C HIS A 294 17.33 -18.42 -7.24
N ARG A 295 16.97 -17.17 -7.55
CA ARG A 295 17.71 -15.99 -7.11
C ARG A 295 17.62 -15.74 -5.60
N ILE A 296 16.44 -15.94 -5.00
CA ILE A 296 16.26 -15.88 -3.54
C ILE A 296 17.15 -16.95 -2.89
N ALA A 297 17.11 -18.19 -3.38
CA ALA A 297 17.93 -19.29 -2.87
C ALA A 297 19.43 -18.96 -2.88
N ARG A 298 19.96 -18.49 -4.03
CA ARG A 298 21.36 -18.05 -4.13
C ARG A 298 21.72 -16.91 -3.18
N SER A 299 20.79 -15.99 -2.94
CA SER A 299 21.03 -14.87 -2.02
C SER A 299 21.08 -15.31 -0.56
N LEU A 300 20.35 -16.36 -0.20
CA LEU A 300 20.42 -17.00 1.12
C LEU A 300 21.68 -17.86 1.29
N CYS A 301 22.24 -18.41 0.20
CA CYS A 301 23.47 -19.19 0.23
C CYS A 301 24.76 -18.37 0.15
N SER A 302 24.70 -17.06 -0.04
CA SER A 302 25.90 -16.25 -0.37
C SER A 302 26.90 -16.09 0.77
N GLY A 303 26.68 -16.73 1.94
CA GLY A 303 27.55 -16.65 3.12
C GLY A 303 27.53 -15.28 3.82
N LEU A 304 26.78 -14.31 3.30
CA LEU A 304 26.61 -12.98 3.89
C LEU A 304 25.60 -13.09 5.03
N ASP A 305 26.02 -12.81 6.26
CA ASP A 305 25.08 -12.55 7.36
C ASP A 305 24.28 -11.28 7.04
N SER A 306 23.04 -11.47 6.65
CA SER A 306 22.12 -10.42 6.24
C SER A 306 20.86 -10.46 7.11
N PRO A 307 20.16 -9.33 7.30
CA PRO A 307 18.90 -9.33 8.04
C PRO A 307 17.91 -10.42 7.58
N VAL A 308 17.77 -10.63 6.27
CA VAL A 308 16.87 -11.67 5.73
C VAL A 308 17.36 -13.09 6.03
N SER A 309 18.66 -13.39 5.90
CA SER A 309 19.17 -14.72 6.27
C SER A 309 19.05 -14.96 7.77
N ARG A 310 19.38 -13.97 8.60
CA ARG A 310 19.30 -14.08 10.07
C ARG A 310 17.89 -14.33 10.58
N VAL A 311 16.88 -13.66 10.02
CA VAL A 311 15.48 -13.91 10.44
C VAL A 311 15.00 -15.30 10.04
N ILE A 312 15.48 -15.85 8.91
CA ILE A 312 15.13 -17.19 8.45
C ILE A 312 15.87 -18.27 9.27
N ASP A 313 17.17 -18.08 9.48
CA ASP A 313 18.01 -19.09 10.12
C ASP A 313 17.85 -19.04 11.65
N ALA A 314 18.04 -17.88 12.27
CA ALA A 314 18.05 -17.71 13.72
C ALA A 314 16.70 -17.26 14.30
N GLY A 315 15.74 -16.83 13.47
CA GLY A 315 14.43 -16.39 13.97
C GLY A 315 14.47 -15.03 14.66
N VAL A 316 15.42 -14.17 14.33
CA VAL A 316 15.58 -12.86 14.95
C VAL A 316 15.82 -11.80 13.89
N GLY A 317 15.16 -10.64 14.00
CA GLY A 317 15.37 -9.54 13.06
C GLY A 317 14.79 -8.22 13.54
N ASP A 318 15.07 -7.16 12.78
CA ASP A 318 14.45 -5.85 12.94
C ASP A 318 13.62 -5.52 11.68
N ALA A 319 12.37 -5.11 11.86
CA ALA A 319 11.46 -4.86 10.75
C ALA A 319 11.98 -3.81 9.75
N GLY A 320 12.64 -2.75 10.23
CA GLY A 320 13.21 -1.70 9.39
C GLY A 320 14.43 -2.18 8.60
N GLU A 321 15.30 -2.98 9.22
CA GLU A 321 16.43 -3.62 8.53
C GLU A 321 15.96 -4.59 7.45
N LEU A 322 14.97 -5.43 7.77
CA LEU A 322 14.38 -6.36 6.81
C LEU A 322 13.78 -5.64 5.61
N LEU A 323 13.04 -4.54 5.80
CA LEU A 323 12.49 -3.75 4.69
C LEU A 323 13.58 -3.13 3.80
N ARG A 324 14.74 -2.79 4.36
CA ARG A 324 15.90 -2.29 3.59
C ARG A 324 16.59 -3.42 2.85
N ASP A 325 16.85 -4.54 3.52
CA ASP A 325 17.55 -5.68 2.96
C ASP A 325 16.74 -6.36 1.84
N LEU A 326 15.41 -6.46 1.97
CA LEU A 326 14.55 -6.92 0.88
C LEU A 326 14.72 -6.10 -0.41
N LYS A 327 15.11 -4.83 -0.32
CA LYS A 327 15.34 -3.94 -1.47
C LYS A 327 16.78 -3.95 -1.98
N SER A 328 17.68 -4.69 -1.33
CA SER A 328 19.10 -4.73 -1.68
C SER A 328 19.33 -5.42 -3.04
N CYS A 329 20.46 -5.07 -3.65
CA CYS A 329 20.97 -5.68 -4.87
C CYS A 329 22.30 -6.37 -4.58
N ASP A 330 22.69 -7.31 -5.44
CA ASP A 330 24.07 -7.80 -5.46
C ASP A 330 25.00 -6.80 -6.16
N ASP A 331 26.28 -7.14 -6.23
CA ASP A 331 27.32 -6.33 -6.88
C ASP A 331 27.02 -6.06 -8.37
N GLY A 332 26.25 -6.95 -9.01
CA GLY A 332 25.77 -6.79 -10.38
C GLY A 332 24.51 -5.94 -10.52
N GLY A 333 24.05 -5.27 -9.44
CA GLY A 333 22.86 -4.42 -9.44
C GLY A 333 21.53 -5.19 -9.51
N ARG A 334 21.55 -6.52 -9.43
CA ARG A 334 20.35 -7.36 -9.52
C ARG A 334 19.76 -7.55 -8.13
N ALA A 335 18.44 -7.44 -8.01
CA ALA A 335 17.75 -7.64 -6.73
C ALA A 335 18.13 -8.98 -6.08
N ARG A 336 18.46 -8.97 -4.79
CA ARG A 336 18.73 -10.20 -4.02
C ARG A 336 17.43 -10.96 -3.73
N PHE A 337 16.38 -10.23 -3.36
CA PHE A 337 15.08 -10.79 -3.02
C PHE A 337 13.98 -10.30 -3.99
N PRO A 338 14.04 -10.72 -5.27
CA PRO A 338 13.01 -10.35 -6.25
C PRO A 338 11.62 -10.81 -5.78
N LEU A 339 10.59 -10.08 -6.19
CA LEU A 339 9.18 -10.30 -5.84
C LEU A 339 8.80 -10.09 -4.35
N LEU A 340 9.74 -10.20 -3.40
CA LEU A 340 9.52 -9.86 -1.98
C LEU A 340 9.66 -8.36 -1.69
N ARG A 341 10.49 -7.63 -2.45
CA ARG A 341 10.79 -6.19 -2.27
C ARG A 341 9.64 -5.19 -2.43
N GLY A 342 8.45 -5.67 -2.75
CA GLY A 342 7.29 -4.83 -3.08
C GLY A 342 6.61 -4.21 -1.86
N PRO A 343 5.87 -3.10 -2.01
CA PRO A 343 5.20 -2.40 -0.91
C PRO A 343 3.97 -3.15 -0.33
N LYS A 344 3.69 -4.36 -0.82
CA LYS A 344 2.68 -5.28 -0.28
C LYS A 344 3.38 -6.51 0.31
N ILE A 345 4.09 -7.25 -0.55
CA ILE A 345 4.68 -8.54 -0.19
C ILE A 345 5.76 -8.40 0.89
N GLY A 346 6.58 -7.34 0.87
CA GLY A 346 7.62 -7.15 1.89
C GLY A 346 7.06 -7.01 3.31
N PRO A 347 6.19 -6.01 3.57
CA PRO A 347 5.48 -5.88 4.84
C PRO A 347 4.74 -7.17 5.27
N MET A 348 4.02 -7.80 4.32
CA MET A 348 3.30 -9.06 4.56
C MET A 348 4.24 -10.20 4.97
N TRP A 349 5.38 -10.34 4.30
CA TRP A 349 6.38 -11.36 4.61
C TRP A 349 7.01 -11.14 5.99
N ILE A 350 7.33 -9.90 6.37
CA ILE A 350 7.88 -9.60 7.71
C ILE A 350 6.86 -9.94 8.81
N ARG A 351 5.58 -9.59 8.61
CA ARG A 351 4.49 -10.02 9.49
C ARG A 351 4.47 -11.54 9.61
N MET A 352 4.54 -12.26 8.50
CA MET A 352 4.53 -13.72 8.48
C MET A 352 5.76 -14.34 9.16
N MET A 353 6.94 -13.70 9.09
CA MET A 353 8.12 -14.14 9.86
C MET A 353 7.84 -14.05 11.36
N ALA A 354 7.22 -12.97 11.84
CA ALA A 354 6.82 -12.86 13.24
C ALA A 354 5.75 -13.90 13.60
N ASN A 355 4.66 -13.93 12.84
CA ASN A 355 3.56 -14.86 13.03
C ASN A 355 2.92 -15.22 11.67
N PRO A 356 2.92 -16.50 11.24
CA PRO A 356 3.14 -17.71 12.05
C PRO A 356 4.60 -18.21 12.14
N GLY A 357 5.59 -17.52 11.56
CA GLY A 357 6.99 -17.96 11.48
C GLY A 357 7.78 -17.98 12.79
N ARG A 358 7.17 -17.52 13.89
CA ARG A 358 7.72 -17.52 15.27
C ARG A 358 9.10 -16.84 15.39
N SER A 359 9.39 -15.87 14.54
CA SER A 359 10.57 -15.03 14.69
C SER A 359 10.32 -13.89 15.67
N ARG A 360 11.31 -13.55 16.48
CA ARG A 360 11.30 -12.31 17.27
C ARG A 360 11.70 -11.14 16.37
N ILE A 361 10.73 -10.31 16.03
CA ILE A 361 10.94 -9.12 15.20
C ILE A 361 10.88 -7.85 16.05
N ASN A 362 12.01 -7.16 16.15
CA ASN A 362 12.09 -5.86 16.79
C ASN A 362 11.42 -4.80 15.91
N ARG A 363 10.81 -3.80 16.58
CA ARG A 363 10.13 -2.66 15.97
C ARG A 363 9.05 -3.04 14.93
N ILE A 364 8.28 -4.09 15.22
CA ILE A 364 7.25 -4.59 14.31
C ILE A 364 6.19 -3.53 13.96
N GLU A 365 5.98 -2.54 14.83
CA GLU A 365 5.10 -1.38 14.63
C GLU A 365 5.44 -0.50 13.42
N VAL A 366 6.66 -0.62 12.86
CA VAL A 366 7.03 0.08 11.62
C VAL A 366 6.38 -0.54 10.38
N ILE A 367 5.87 -1.77 10.47
CA ILE A 367 5.24 -2.48 9.37
C ILE A 367 3.84 -1.89 9.14
N PRO A 368 3.59 -1.24 7.98
CA PRO A 368 2.28 -0.70 7.70
C PRO A 368 1.34 -1.79 7.20
N VAL A 369 0.04 -1.51 7.21
CA VAL A 369 -0.95 -2.33 6.50
C VAL A 369 -0.55 -2.48 5.02
N ALA A 370 -0.60 -3.69 4.49
CA ALA A 370 -0.22 -4.04 3.13
C ALA A 370 -1.36 -3.75 2.14
N VAL A 371 -1.64 -2.47 1.91
CA VAL A 371 -2.81 -2.02 1.12
C VAL A 371 -2.84 -2.64 -0.29
N ASP A 372 -3.90 -3.41 -0.53
CA ASP A 372 -4.33 -3.94 -1.81
C ASP A 372 -5.82 -3.61 -2.07
N VAL A 373 -6.42 -4.27 -3.06
CA VAL A 373 -7.83 -4.03 -3.44
C VAL A 373 -8.83 -4.43 -2.34
N GLN A 374 -8.52 -5.41 -1.49
CA GLN A 374 -9.41 -5.85 -0.42
C GLN A 374 -9.32 -4.91 0.78
N VAL A 375 -8.09 -4.60 1.21
CA VAL A 375 -7.84 -3.64 2.29
C VAL A 375 -8.44 -2.27 1.94
N ARG A 376 -8.21 -1.79 0.71
CA ARG A 376 -8.79 -0.52 0.25
C ARG A 376 -10.32 -0.54 0.27
N LYS A 377 -10.93 -1.63 -0.20
CA LYS A 377 -12.39 -1.79 -0.20
C LYS A 377 -12.96 -1.73 1.21
N ALA A 378 -12.38 -2.46 2.16
CA ALA A 378 -12.80 -2.42 3.56
C ALA A 378 -12.68 -1.00 4.12
N THR A 379 -11.51 -0.36 3.93
CA THR A 379 -11.23 0.99 4.42
C THR A 379 -12.25 2.02 3.90
N GLU A 380 -12.50 2.01 2.60
CA GLU A 380 -13.42 2.96 1.96
C GLU A 380 -14.89 2.68 2.31
N ASN A 381 -15.29 1.40 2.38
CA ASN A 381 -16.65 1.03 2.76
C ASN A 381 -16.96 1.38 4.22
N LEU A 382 -15.97 1.38 5.11
CA LEU A 382 -16.13 1.75 6.52
C LEU A 382 -15.95 3.25 6.77
N GLY A 383 -15.79 4.06 5.71
CA GLY A 383 -15.66 5.51 5.82
C GLY A 383 -14.37 5.99 6.50
N VAL A 384 -13.36 5.12 6.64
CA VAL A 384 -12.10 5.45 7.33
C VAL A 384 -11.28 6.45 6.52
N THR A 385 -11.30 6.35 5.19
CA THR A 385 -10.65 7.32 4.30
C THR A 385 -11.49 7.66 3.07
N ALA A 386 -11.40 8.92 2.62
CA ALA A 386 -12.07 9.42 1.41
C ALA A 386 -11.25 9.15 0.13
N THR A 387 -10.79 7.92 -0.09
CA THR A 387 -9.80 7.60 -1.14
C THR A 387 -10.40 7.05 -2.44
N ARG A 388 -11.73 6.85 -2.53
CA ARG A 388 -12.40 6.15 -3.67
C ARG A 388 -12.03 6.69 -5.05
N ARG A 389 -11.83 8.01 -5.17
CA ARG A 389 -11.52 8.68 -6.44
C ARG A 389 -10.02 8.70 -6.78
N LEU A 390 -9.16 8.23 -5.88
CA LEU A 390 -7.71 8.25 -6.06
C LEU A 390 -7.20 6.99 -6.77
N PRO A 391 -6.15 7.10 -7.61
CA PRO A 391 -5.37 5.95 -8.03
C PRO A 391 -4.80 5.18 -6.83
N LEU A 392 -4.70 3.85 -6.91
CA LEU A 392 -4.25 3.02 -5.77
C LEU A 392 -2.90 3.46 -5.20
N ARG A 393 -1.96 3.91 -6.05
CA ARG A 393 -0.65 4.41 -5.61
C ARG A 393 -0.75 5.64 -4.70
N GLN A 394 -1.75 6.49 -4.90
CA GLN A 394 -1.98 7.70 -4.11
C GLN A 394 -2.87 7.42 -2.88
N ALA A 395 -3.83 6.50 -3.01
CA ALA A 395 -4.66 6.05 -1.88
C ALA A 395 -3.83 5.33 -0.79
N LYS A 396 -2.80 4.57 -1.21
CA LYS A 396 -2.00 3.72 -0.32
C LYS A 396 -1.40 4.45 0.90
N PRO A 397 -0.62 5.54 0.74
CA PRO A 397 -0.04 6.23 1.90
C PRO A 397 -1.12 6.82 2.84
N VAL A 398 -2.24 7.30 2.29
CA VAL A 398 -3.36 7.84 3.08
C VAL A 398 -4.01 6.74 3.94
N ILE A 399 -4.29 5.59 3.32
CA ILE A 399 -4.86 4.42 4.02
C ILE A 399 -3.88 3.89 5.09
N GLN A 400 -2.59 3.81 4.76
CA GLN A 400 -1.57 3.36 5.71
C GLN A 400 -1.47 4.27 6.93
N GLN A 401 -1.48 5.59 6.72
CA GLN A 401 -1.43 6.55 7.81
C GLN A 401 -2.69 6.47 8.69
N ALA A 402 -3.88 6.47 8.08
CA ALA A 402 -5.15 6.39 8.82
C ALA A 402 -5.23 5.15 9.72
N TRP A 403 -4.78 3.99 9.24
CA TRP A 403 -4.75 2.79 10.07
C TRP A 403 -3.65 2.80 11.13
N LYS A 404 -2.51 3.43 10.86
CA LYS A 404 -1.45 3.61 11.86
C LYS A 404 -1.95 4.45 13.03
N ASP A 405 -2.62 5.56 12.73
CA ASP A 405 -3.19 6.46 13.75
C ASP A 405 -4.28 5.71 14.54
N ALA A 406 -5.19 5.02 13.84
CA ALA A 406 -6.26 4.22 14.45
C ALA A 406 -5.75 3.15 15.42
N VAL A 407 -4.70 2.41 15.04
CA VAL A 407 -4.11 1.37 15.90
C VAL A 407 -3.48 1.99 17.15
N SER A 408 -2.82 3.13 17.00
CA SER A 408 -2.18 3.86 18.10
C SER A 408 -3.19 4.40 19.12
N GLU A 409 -4.42 4.71 18.69
CA GLU A 409 -5.49 5.22 19.55
C GLU A 409 -6.19 4.14 20.40
N ALA A 410 -6.32 2.92 19.88
CA ALA A 410 -7.27 1.94 20.44
C ALA A 410 -6.67 0.65 20.98
N GLY A 411 -5.40 0.32 20.67
CA GLY A 411 -4.77 -0.93 21.07
C GLY A 411 -5.55 -2.16 20.58
N ILE A 412 -5.13 -2.77 19.47
CA ILE A 412 -5.90 -3.83 18.83
C ILE A 412 -5.44 -5.24 19.23
N ALA A 413 -6.37 -6.20 19.21
CA ALA A 413 -6.05 -7.62 19.37
C ALA A 413 -5.15 -8.12 18.23
N GLY A 414 -4.39 -9.17 18.52
CA GLY A 414 -3.54 -9.87 17.57
C GLY A 414 -2.81 -11.02 18.23
N PRO A 415 -2.24 -11.94 17.44
CA PRO A 415 -1.42 -13.01 17.97
C PRO A 415 -0.08 -12.46 18.44
N THR A 416 0.56 -13.19 19.35
CA THR A 416 1.84 -12.82 19.96
C THR A 416 2.90 -12.46 18.92
N GLY A 417 3.61 -11.36 19.17
CA GLY A 417 4.66 -10.78 18.34
C GLY A 417 4.17 -9.74 17.34
N ILE A 418 2.86 -9.55 17.16
CA ILE A 418 2.29 -8.56 16.24
C ILE A 418 1.09 -7.78 16.82
N GLU A 419 0.62 -8.12 18.02
CA GLU A 419 -0.46 -7.47 18.74
C GLU A 419 -0.25 -5.95 18.88
N GLY A 420 -1.34 -5.18 18.90
CA GLY A 420 -1.27 -3.72 19.02
C GLY A 420 -0.61 -3.01 17.84
N THR A 421 -0.38 -3.68 16.70
CA THR A 421 0.28 -3.08 15.53
C THR A 421 -0.52 -3.23 14.24
N CYS A 422 -0.18 -2.44 13.22
CA CYS A 422 -0.72 -2.62 11.87
C CYS A 422 -0.46 -4.03 11.29
N ALA A 423 0.56 -4.75 11.77
CA ALA A 423 0.82 -6.12 11.36
C ALA A 423 -0.30 -7.07 11.85
N ALA A 424 -0.90 -6.86 13.02
CA ALA A 424 -2.11 -7.58 13.42
C ALA A 424 -3.35 -7.13 12.64
N LEU A 425 -3.46 -5.85 12.28
CA LEU A 425 -4.65 -5.36 11.58
C LEU A 425 -4.73 -5.81 10.11
N ASP A 426 -3.59 -5.93 9.44
CA ASP A 426 -3.48 -6.24 8.02
C ASP A 426 -4.28 -7.49 7.56
N PRO A 427 -4.06 -8.69 8.14
CA PRO A 427 -4.81 -9.88 7.74
C PRO A 427 -6.30 -9.74 8.03
N ALA A 428 -6.67 -9.11 9.15
CA ALA A 428 -8.07 -8.88 9.52
C ALA A 428 -8.79 -7.97 8.50
N LEU A 429 -8.15 -6.88 8.06
CA LEU A 429 -8.67 -6.00 7.02
C LEU A 429 -8.81 -6.69 5.67
N TRP A 430 -7.81 -7.47 5.27
CA TRP A 430 -7.88 -8.24 4.04
C TRP A 430 -9.03 -9.24 4.08
N PHE A 431 -9.18 -9.96 5.19
CA PHE A 431 -10.25 -10.94 5.41
C PHE A 431 -11.62 -10.26 5.37
N PHE A 432 -11.79 -9.14 6.08
CA PHE A 432 -13.01 -8.33 6.08
C PHE A 432 -13.36 -7.81 4.67
N GLY A 433 -12.36 -7.36 3.91
CA GLY A 433 -12.52 -6.89 2.54
C GLY A 433 -12.91 -8.00 1.55
N LYS A 434 -12.36 -9.20 1.72
CA LYS A 434 -12.60 -10.37 0.86
C LYS A 434 -13.94 -11.04 1.16
N HIS A 435 -14.18 -11.38 2.44
CA HIS A 435 -15.29 -12.23 2.86
C HIS A 435 -16.51 -11.43 3.32
N GLY A 436 -16.32 -10.25 3.94
CA GLY A 436 -17.42 -9.34 4.29
C GLY A 436 -17.82 -8.47 3.10
N CYS A 437 -17.06 -7.39 2.87
CA CYS A 437 -17.37 -6.40 1.83
C CYS A 437 -17.48 -7.00 0.42
N GLY A 438 -16.71 -8.06 0.13
CA GLY A 438 -16.79 -8.79 -1.13
C GLY A 438 -18.10 -9.54 -1.32
N HIS A 439 -18.68 -10.07 -0.25
CA HIS A 439 -19.97 -10.76 -0.25
C HIS A 439 -21.12 -9.76 -0.37
N CYS A 440 -21.13 -8.69 0.43
CA CYS A 440 -22.16 -7.63 0.34
C CYS A 440 -22.25 -7.06 -1.10
N ARG A 441 -21.11 -6.88 -1.77
CA ARG A 441 -21.10 -6.42 -3.17
C ARG A 441 -21.72 -7.43 -4.16
N LYS A 442 -21.62 -8.74 -3.89
CA LYS A 442 -22.22 -9.77 -4.74
C LYS A 442 -23.73 -9.88 -4.51
N ALA A 443 -24.17 -9.73 -3.26
CA ALA A 443 -25.57 -9.73 -2.88
C ALA A 443 -26.28 -8.39 -3.19
N ASP A 444 -25.50 -7.33 -3.42
CA ASP A 444 -25.95 -5.94 -3.57
C ASP A 444 -26.73 -5.39 -2.37
N GLU A 445 -26.46 -5.93 -1.19
CA GLU A 445 -27.05 -5.50 0.08
C GLU A 445 -26.05 -5.66 1.22
N GLN A 446 -26.30 -4.99 2.35
CA GLN A 446 -25.53 -5.21 3.56
C GLN A 446 -25.95 -6.51 4.24
N VAL A 447 -25.21 -7.56 3.97
CA VAL A 447 -25.27 -8.80 4.75
C VAL A 447 -24.38 -8.67 5.99
N SER A 448 -24.90 -9.05 7.16
CA SER A 448 -24.13 -9.06 8.42
C SER A 448 -22.83 -9.86 8.27
N PHE A 449 -21.76 -9.40 8.94
CA PHE A 449 -20.46 -10.06 8.90
C PHE A 449 -19.66 -9.84 10.19
N GLY A 450 -19.67 -8.64 10.76
CA GLY A 450 -19.04 -8.33 12.04
C GLY A 450 -19.46 -6.95 12.54
N ARG A 451 -19.12 -6.60 13.78
CA ARG A 451 -19.57 -5.36 14.44
C ARG A 451 -19.11 -4.10 13.73
N ALA A 452 -17.98 -4.15 13.03
CA ALA A 452 -17.51 -3.04 12.22
C ALA A 452 -18.47 -2.69 11.05
N CYS A 453 -19.32 -3.62 10.61
CA CYS A 453 -20.33 -3.36 9.56
C CYS A 453 -21.29 -2.23 9.94
N ASP A 454 -21.50 -1.96 11.22
CA ASP A 454 -22.30 -0.83 11.67
C ASP A 454 -21.76 0.48 11.11
N PHE A 455 -20.46 0.62 10.85
CA PHE A 455 -19.85 1.83 10.29
C PHE A 455 -19.85 1.89 8.75
N CYS A 456 -20.47 0.91 8.09
CA CYS A 456 -20.51 0.85 6.62
C CYS A 456 -21.21 2.09 6.04
N VAL A 457 -20.56 2.80 5.13
CA VAL A 457 -21.10 3.98 4.42
C VAL A 457 -21.54 3.67 2.99
N ARG A 458 -21.48 2.41 2.56
CA ARG A 458 -21.83 2.00 1.19
C ARG A 458 -23.33 1.78 1.00
N PHE A 459 -23.99 1.21 2.01
CA PHE A 459 -25.40 0.81 1.98
C PHE A 459 -26.26 1.64 2.94
N ARG A 460 -25.76 2.83 3.30
CA ARG A 460 -26.44 3.81 4.14
C ARG A 460 -27.01 4.93 3.30
#